data_AF-D3PT04-F1
#
_entry.id   AF-D3PT04-F1
#
_cell.length_a   1.000
_cell.length_b   1.000
_cell.length_c   1.000
_cell.angle_alpha   90.00
_cell.angle_beta   90.00
_cell.angle_gamma   90.00
#
_symmetry.space_group_name_H-M   'P 1'
#
loop_
_entity.id
_entity.type
_entity.pdbx_description
1 polymer ?
#
loop_
_entity_poly.entity_id
_entity_poly.type
_entity_poly.pdbx_seq_one_letter_code
_entity_poly.pdbx_strand_id
1 'polypeptide(L)' 'MVQTVLSNLPALLFTLALGAALLGLLVWALAAQGAASKRTAQVLWALAAGLGLVGLIRLVVAP' A
#
# COMPACT_ATOMS: atom_id res chain seq x y z
N MET A 1 -20.38 -4.99 13.55
CA MET A 1 -18.90 -4.89 13.51
C MET A 1 -18.36 -4.80 12.08
N VAL A 2 -18.73 -5.71 11.17
CA VAL A 2 -18.31 -5.65 9.75
C VAL A 2 -18.73 -4.33 9.07
N GLN A 3 -19.89 -3.77 9.45
CA GLN A 3 -20.36 -2.48 8.93
C GLN A 3 -19.40 -1.32 9.28
N THR A 4 -18.87 -1.27 10.51
CA THR A 4 -17.88 -0.25 10.95
C THR A 4 -16.55 -0.36 10.19
N VAL A 5 -16.15 -1.59 9.85
CA VAL A 5 -14.95 -1.85 9.03
C VAL A 5 -15.18 -1.36 7.59
N LEU A 6 -16.37 -1.60 7.04
CA LEU A 6 -16.76 -1.10 5.72
C LEU A 6 -16.91 0.42 5.69
N SER A 7 -17.31 1.06 6.80
CA SER A 7 -17.35 2.53 6.94
C SER A 7 -15.96 3.17 6.87
N ASN A 8 -14.92 2.46 7.34
CA ASN A 8 -13.53 2.92 7.36
C ASN A 8 -12.67 2.23 6.30
N LEU A 9 -13.30 1.57 5.33
CA LEU A 9 -12.60 0.83 4.28
C LEU A 9 -11.57 1.68 3.52
N PRO A 10 -11.84 2.96 3.16
CA PRO A 10 -10.85 3.80 2.50
C PRO A 10 -9.62 4.03 3.39
N ALA A 11 -9.82 4.34 4.67
CA ALA A 11 -8.73 4.56 5.63
C ALA A 11 -7.88 3.30 5.85
N LEU A 12 -8.51 2.12 5.91
CA LEU A 12 -7.81 0.84 6.01
C LEU A 12 -6.98 0.54 4.75
N LEU A 13 -7.53 0.77 3.56
CA LEU A 13 -6.81 0.60 2.29
C LEU A 13 -5.63 1.56 2.18
N PHE A 14 -5.78 2.81 2.62
CA PHE A 14 -4.68 3.77 2.70
C PHE A 14 -3.59 3.34 3.68
N THR A 15 -3.98 2.81 4.84
CA THR A 15 -3.02 2.33 5.85
C THR A 15 -2.23 1.12 5.34
N LEU A 16 -2.91 0.19 4.65
CA LEU A 16 -2.27 -0.94 3.96
C LEU A 16 -1.35 -0.47 2.82
N ALA A 17 -1.77 0.51 2.03
CA ALA A 17 -0.94 1.11 0.99
C ALA A 17 0.32 1.77 1.57
N LEU A 18 0.17 2.51 2.68
CA LEU A 18 1.29 3.14 3.37
C LEU A 18 2.26 2.09 3.92
N GLY A 19 1.75 1.04 4.58
CA GLY A 19 2.57 -0.07 5.08
C GLY A 19 3.33 -0.77 3.94
N ALA A 20 2.67 -1.05 2.82
CA ALA A 20 3.31 -1.63 1.64
C ALA A 20 4.37 -0.71 1.02
N ALA A 21 4.13 0.60 0.98
CA ALA A 21 5.09 1.58 0.49
C ALA A 21 6.34 1.64 1.39
N LEU A 22 6.16 1.66 2.71
CA LEU A 22 7.27 1.66 3.67
C LEU A 22 8.09 0.37 3.58
N LEU A 23 7.43 -0.79 3.48
CA LEU A 23 8.12 -2.06 3.24
C LEU A 23 8.85 -2.05 1.88
N GLY A 24 8.23 -1.52 0.83
CA GLY A 24 8.86 -1.34 -0.47
C GLY A 24 10.12 -0.47 -0.40
N LEU A 25 10.09 0.60 0.39
CA LEU A 25 11.22 1.49 0.65
C LEU A 25 12.34 0.79 1.42
N LEU A 26 12.01 0.02 2.47
CA LEU A 26 12.97 -0.78 3.23
C LEU A 26 13.65 -1.83 2.34
N VAL A 27 12.87 -2.56 1.54
CA VAL A 27 13.41 -3.56 0.61
C VAL A 27 14.27 -2.88 -0.48
N TRP A 28 13.90 -1.68 -0.91
CA TRP A 28 14.71 -0.91 -1.85
C TRP A 28 16.04 -0.45 -1.24
N ALA A 29 16.02 0.00 0.02
CA ALA A 29 17.24 0.34 0.77
C ALA A 29 18.15 -0.88 0.98
N LEU A 30 17.58 -2.04 1.31
CA LEU A 30 18.31 -3.31 1.40
C LEU A 30 18.85 -3.75 0.04
N ALA A 31 18.10 -3.53 -1.04
CA ALA A 31 18.53 -3.85 -2.40
C ALA A 31 19.67 -2.94 -2.88
N ALA A 32 19.73 -1.70 -2.40
CA ALA A 32 20.86 -0.81 -2.65
C ALA A 32 22.16 -1.33 -1.98
N GLN A 33 22.04 -2.09 -0.91
CA GLN A 33 23.15 -2.74 -0.20
C GLN A 33 23.48 -4.15 -0.74
N GLY A 34 22.77 -4.61 -1.77
CA GLY A 34 22.93 -5.96 -2.33
C GLY A 34 22.32 -7.09 -1.49
N ALA A 35 21.65 -6.77 -0.38
CA ALA A 35 21.03 -7.74 0.53
C ALA A 35 19.61 -8.16 0.10
N ALA A 36 19.04 -7.51 -0.93
CA ALA A 36 17.71 -7.82 -1.44
C ALA A 36 17.58 -7.57 -2.96
N SER A 37 16.51 -8.10 -3.56
CA SER A 37 16.22 -7.90 -4.98
C SER A 37 15.40 -6.64 -5.23
N LYS A 38 15.83 -5.82 -6.19
CA LYS A 38 15.09 -4.63 -6.66
C LYS A 38 13.69 -4.98 -7.19
N ARG A 39 13.50 -6.21 -7.70
CA ARG A 39 12.22 -6.69 -8.21
C ARG A 39 11.18 -6.80 -7.10
N THR A 40 11.58 -7.25 -5.91
CA THR A 40 10.68 -7.37 -4.76
C THR A 40 10.24 -6.00 -4.25
N ALA A 41 11.14 -5.01 -4.24
CA ALA A 41 10.78 -3.62 -3.94
C ALA A 41 9.75 -3.07 -4.94
N GLN A 42 9.96 -3.30 -6.25
CA GLN A 42 9.04 -2.85 -7.29
C GLN A 42 7.64 -3.47 -7.15
N VAL A 43 7.54 -4.75 -6.80
CA VAL A 43 6.25 -5.43 -6.56
C VAL A 43 5.53 -4.81 -5.35
N LEU A 44 6.25 -4.54 -4.26
CA LEU A 44 5.68 -3.87 -3.08
C LEU A 44 5.20 -2.45 -3.40
N TRP A 45 5.98 -1.70 -4.18
CA TRP A 45 5.60 -0.37 -4.65
C TRP A 45 4.39 -0.40 -5.58
N ALA A 46 4.29 -1.37 -6.49
CA ALA A 46 3.13 -1.56 -7.35
C ALA A 46 1.87 -1.90 -6.55
N LEU A 47 2.00 -2.78 -5.54
CA LEU A 47 0.91 -3.10 -4.60
C LEU A 47 0.48 -1.87 -3.79
N ALA A 48 1.42 -1.10 -3.26
CA ALA A 48 1.14 0.13 -2.52
C ALA A 48 0.39 1.15 -3.39
N ALA A 49 0.85 1.37 -4.63
CA ALA A 49 0.21 2.27 -5.58
C ALA A 49 -1.21 1.79 -5.93
N GLY A 50 -1.39 0.49 -6.18
CA GLY A 50 -2.70 -0.10 -6.47
C GLY A 50 -3.69 0.04 -5.31
N LEU A 51 -3.26 -0.26 -4.09
CA LEU A 51 -4.08 -0.11 -2.89
C LEU A 51 -4.42 1.36 -2.61
N GLY A 52 -3.46 2.27 -2.80
CA GLY A 52 -3.66 3.70 -2.66
C GLY A 52 -4.67 4.24 -3.68
N LEU A 53 -4.55 3.84 -4.95
CA LEU A 53 -5.50 4.21 -6.01
C LEU A 53 -6.91 3.71 -5.70
N VAL A 54 -7.07 2.45 -5.30
CA VAL A 54 -8.38 1.89 -4.93
C VAL A 54 -8.96 2.62 -3.71
N GLY A 55 -8.14 2.90 -2.69
CA GLY A 55 -8.54 3.68 -1.52
C GLY A 55 -9.01 5.09 -1.89
N LEU A 56 -8.30 5.75 -2.81
CA LEU A 56 -8.59 7.10 -3.28
C LEU A 56 -9.85 7.14 -4.14
N ILE A 57 -10.03 6.20 -5.08
CA ILE A 57 -11.27 6.05 -5.86
C ILE A 57 -12.44 5.80 -4.91
N ARG A 58 -12.29 4.93 -3.91
CA ARG A 58 -13.34 4.67 -2.91
C ARG A 58 -13.68 5.90 -2.08
N LEU A 59 -12.69 6.73 -1.73
CA LEU A 59 -12.90 7.97 -1.00
C LEU A 59 -13.69 8.99 -1.83
N VAL A 60 -13.41 9.09 -3.13
CA VAL A 60 -14.05 10.05 -4.06
C VAL A 60 -15.45 9.58 -4.50
N VAL A 61 -15.65 8.27 -4.65
CA VAL A 61 -16.91 7.68 -5.14
C VAL A 61 -17.89 7.37 -4.00
N ALA A 62 -17.43 7.28 -2.75
CA ALA A 62 -18.33 7.11 -1.61
C ALA A 62 -19.22 8.37 -1.45
N PRO A 63 -20.56 8.21 -1.43
CA PRO A 63 -21.49 9.31 -1.19
C PRO A 63 -21.43 9.82 0.25
#